data_AF-A0A969V5P3-F1
#
_entry.id   AF-A0A969V5P3-F1
#
_cell.length_a   1.000
_cell.length_b   1.000
_cell.length_c   1.000
_cell.angle_alpha   90.00
_cell.angle_beta   90.00
_cell.angle_gamma   90.00
#
_symmetry.space_group_name_H-M   'P 1'
#
loop_
_entity.id
_entity.type
_entity.pdbx_description
1 polymer ?
#
loop_
_entity_poly.entity_id
_entity_poly.type
_entity_poly.pdbx_seq_one_letter_code
_entity_poly.pdbx_strand_id
1 'polypeptide(L)'
;IVMPSHRSLIDKFIHARKYFAYGPQYDYFDHYNTIGWTRLGDKKHPQAMAVIMSDGPEGFKWMEVGKPHAKFVDLTGHIQEPVFTNESGWGEFRCQGGSVSVWVEE
;
A
#
# COMPACT_ATOMS: atom_id res chain seq x y z
N ILE A 1 10.49 -28.16 12.71
CA ILE A 1 10.14 -26.75 12.44
C ILE A 1 9.22 -26.76 11.22
N VAL A 2 7.96 -26.35 11.37
CA VAL A 2 7.04 -26.17 10.24
C VAL A 2 7.14 -24.72 9.82
N MET A 3 7.54 -24.46 8.58
CA MET A 3 7.48 -23.11 7.99
C MET A 3 6.19 -23.01 7.16
N PRO A 4 5.25 -22.13 7.53
CA PRO A 4 4.06 -21.91 6.72
C PRO A 4 4.43 -21.46 5.30
N SER A 5 3.64 -21.87 4.31
CA SER A 5 3.80 -21.36 2.96
C SER A 5 3.28 -19.92 2.88
N HIS A 6 4.10 -19.03 2.35
CA HIS A 6 3.73 -17.63 2.09
C HIS A 6 3.43 -17.36 0.61
N ARG A 7 3.27 -18.41 -0.20
CA ARG A 7 3.09 -18.29 -1.66
C ARG A 7 1.97 -17.34 -2.06
N SER A 8 0.81 -17.41 -1.39
CA SER A 8 -0.34 -16.57 -1.74
C SER A 8 -0.06 -15.06 -1.60
N LEU A 9 0.67 -14.65 -0.55
CA LEU A 9 1.08 -13.26 -0.36
C LEU A 9 2.20 -12.87 -1.32
N ILE A 10 3.17 -13.75 -1.54
CA ILE A 10 4.27 -13.50 -2.48
C ILE A 10 3.74 -13.32 -3.91
N ASP A 11 2.79 -14.14 -4.34
CA ASP A 11 2.15 -14.02 -5.66
C ASP A 11 1.44 -12.66 -5.81
N LYS A 12 0.79 -12.17 -4.75
CA LYS A 12 0.19 -10.82 -4.71
C LYS A 12 1.25 -9.73 -4.77
N PHE A 13 2.37 -9.85 -4.07
CA PHE A 13 3.45 -8.86 -4.14
C PHE A 13 4.13 -8.82 -5.51
N ILE A 14 4.31 -9.97 -6.15
CA ILE A 14 4.80 -10.06 -7.53
C ILE A 14 3.81 -9.39 -8.49
N HIS A 15 2.50 -9.60 -8.29
CA HIS A 15 1.47 -8.90 -9.04
C HIS A 15 1.55 -7.38 -8.85
N ALA A 16 1.60 -6.89 -7.60
CA ALA A 16 1.75 -5.47 -7.28
C ALA A 16 2.98 -4.86 -7.97
N ARG A 17 4.13 -5.56 -7.89
CA ARG A 17 5.36 -5.13 -8.55
C ARG A 17 5.23 -5.04 -10.07
N LYS A 18 4.56 -6.02 -10.68
CA LYS A 18 4.43 -6.12 -12.14
C LYS A 18 3.51 -5.05 -12.74
N TYR A 19 2.51 -4.59 -12.00
CA TYR A 19 1.46 -3.73 -12.56
C TYR A 19 1.42 -2.31 -11.97
N PHE A 20 1.86 -2.12 -10.72
CA PHE A 20 1.65 -0.85 -10.00
C PHE A 20 2.92 -0.19 -9.45
N ALA A 21 4.01 -0.93 -9.25
CA ALA A 21 5.23 -0.40 -8.63
C ALA A 21 6.11 0.43 -9.60
N TYR A 22 5.52 1.47 -10.20
CA TYR A 22 6.13 2.35 -11.20
C TYR A 22 6.12 3.82 -10.76
N GLY A 23 6.94 4.63 -11.44
CA GLY A 23 7.01 6.06 -11.16
C GLY A 23 7.72 6.45 -9.86
N PRO A 24 7.63 7.74 -9.48
CA PRO A 24 8.22 8.31 -8.27
C PRO A 24 7.83 7.54 -7.00
N GLN A 25 8.74 7.54 -6.03
CA GLN A 25 8.53 6.94 -4.71
C GLN A 25 8.63 8.01 -3.63
N TYR A 26 7.70 7.99 -2.68
CA TYR A 26 7.78 8.79 -1.46
C TYR A 26 7.81 7.86 -0.26
N ASP A 27 8.83 8.03 0.59
CA ASP A 27 9.07 7.21 1.77
C ASP A 27 8.61 7.91 3.04
N TYR A 28 7.91 7.16 3.90
CA TYR A 28 7.40 7.63 5.18
C TYR A 28 7.97 6.77 6.31
N PHE A 29 9.28 6.93 6.53
CA PHE A 29 10.04 6.28 7.60
C PHE A 29 10.16 7.20 8.83
N ASP A 30 9.00 7.61 9.34
CA ASP A 30 8.85 8.65 10.37
C ASP A 30 8.30 8.12 11.71
N HIS A 31 8.07 6.82 11.82
CA HIS A 31 7.56 6.17 13.03
C HIS A 31 8.26 4.84 13.26
N TYR A 32 8.50 4.52 14.54
CA TYR A 32 9.27 3.35 14.97
C TYR A 32 8.60 2.02 14.62
N ASN A 33 7.27 1.93 14.73
CA ASN A 33 6.52 0.74 14.28
C ASN A 33 5.93 0.84 12.86
N THR A 34 5.20 1.93 12.58
CA THR A 34 4.37 2.05 11.37
C THR A 34 5.05 2.84 10.26
N ILE A 35 5.55 2.13 9.25
CA ILE A 35 6.20 2.72 8.09
C ILE A 35 5.39 2.50 6.81
N GLY A 36 5.65 3.31 5.79
CA GLY A 36 5.04 3.11 4.48
C GLY A 36 5.76 3.85 3.37
N TRP A 37 5.37 3.56 2.14
CA TRP A 37 5.84 4.26 0.94
C TRP A 37 4.80 4.19 -0.17
N THR A 38 4.86 5.13 -1.10
CA THR A 38 3.95 5.18 -2.26
C THR A 38 4.71 5.09 -3.57
N ARG A 39 4.03 4.64 -4.61
CA ARG A 39 4.50 4.63 -6.00
C ARG A 39 3.42 5.28 -6.86
N LEU A 40 3.75 6.40 -7.50
CA LEU A 40 2.74 7.28 -8.12
C LEU A 40 2.27 6.85 -9.52
N GLY A 41 2.88 5.80 -10.07
CA GLY A 41 2.72 5.42 -11.46
C GLY A 41 3.51 6.31 -12.42
N ASP A 42 3.60 5.87 -13.67
CA ASP A 42 4.25 6.60 -14.76
C ASP A 42 3.35 6.66 -16.00
N LYS A 43 3.86 7.20 -17.12
CA LYS A 43 3.09 7.34 -18.36
C LYS A 43 2.60 6.01 -18.94
N LYS A 44 3.29 4.90 -18.68
CA LYS A 44 2.93 3.55 -19.18
C LYS A 44 2.09 2.77 -18.16
N HIS A 45 2.27 3.05 -16.87
CA HIS A 45 1.57 2.42 -15.77
C HIS A 45 1.00 3.52 -14.87
N PRO A 46 -0.15 4.13 -15.26
CA PRO A 46 -0.63 5.34 -14.62
C PRO A 46 -1.16 5.09 -13.21
N GLN A 47 -1.51 3.85 -12.85
CA GLN A 47 -2.06 3.52 -11.55
C GLN A 47 -1.02 3.63 -10.44
N ALA A 48 -1.43 4.15 -9.29
CA ALA A 48 -0.61 4.28 -8.10
C ALA A 48 -0.76 3.08 -7.14
N MET A 49 0.19 2.97 -6.22
CA MET A 49 0.22 2.00 -5.13
C MET A 49 0.71 2.66 -3.85
N ALA A 50 0.19 2.21 -2.71
CA ALA A 50 0.69 2.56 -1.39
C ALA A 50 0.95 1.28 -0.59
N VAL A 51 2.07 1.22 0.13
CA VAL A 51 2.39 0.12 1.04
C VAL A 51 2.51 0.69 2.43
N ILE A 52 1.91 0.00 3.40
CA ILE A 52 2.02 0.32 4.81
C ILE A 52 2.20 -0.98 5.60
N MET A 53 3.07 -0.94 6.59
CA MET A 53 3.34 -2.08 7.46
C MET A 53 3.64 -1.62 8.88
N SER A 54 3.35 -2.49 9.84
CA SER A 54 3.61 -2.26 11.26
C SER A 54 4.19 -3.52 11.89
N ASP A 55 5.28 -3.40 12.62
CA ASP A 55 5.80 -4.47 13.48
C ASP A 55 5.20 -4.45 14.91
N GLY A 56 4.34 -3.47 15.19
CA GLY A 56 3.63 -3.29 16.45
C GLY A 56 2.11 -3.45 16.31
N PRO A 57 1.31 -2.62 16.99
CA PRO A 57 -0.15 -2.57 16.81
C PRO A 57 -0.57 -2.15 15.40
N GLU A 58 -1.89 -2.15 15.15
CA GLU A 58 -2.44 -1.57 13.91
C GLU A 58 -1.94 -0.14 13.69
N GLY A 59 -1.76 0.23 12.43
CA GLY A 59 -1.17 1.49 12.04
C GLY A 59 -1.90 2.11 10.87
N PHE A 60 -1.91 3.44 10.84
CA PHE A 60 -2.40 4.22 9.71
C PHE A 60 -1.40 5.31 9.36
N LYS A 61 -1.43 5.76 8.11
CA LYS A 61 -0.63 6.89 7.65
C LYS A 61 -1.29 7.62 6.51
N TRP A 62 -1.31 8.94 6.60
CA TRP A 62 -1.60 9.81 5.45
C TRP A 62 -0.40 9.80 4.51
N MET A 63 -0.59 9.31 3.29
CA MET A 63 0.46 9.26 2.27
C MET A 63 -0.04 9.81 0.93
N GLU A 64 0.85 10.46 0.20
CA GLU A 64 0.58 11.06 -1.10
C GLU A 64 0.74 10.02 -2.20
N VAL A 65 -0.29 9.89 -3.04
CA VAL A 65 -0.28 9.06 -4.26
C VAL A 65 -0.51 9.89 -5.52
N GLY A 66 -0.75 11.21 -5.39
CA GLY A 66 -0.94 12.12 -6.52
C GLY A 66 -2.19 11.83 -7.36
N LYS A 67 -3.17 11.10 -6.79
CA LYS A 67 -4.43 10.71 -7.45
C LYS A 67 -5.61 11.32 -6.71
N PRO A 68 -6.19 12.44 -7.14
CA PRO A 68 -7.38 13.00 -6.50
C PRO A 68 -8.60 12.10 -6.62
N HIS A 69 -9.37 11.94 -5.55
CA HIS A 69 -10.65 11.19 -5.52
C HIS A 69 -10.57 9.74 -6.03
N ALA A 70 -9.39 9.13 -5.97
CA ALA A 70 -9.16 7.77 -6.42
C ALA A 70 -9.50 6.76 -5.32
N LYS A 71 -9.99 5.60 -5.74
CA LYS A 71 -10.29 4.46 -4.87
C LYS A 71 -9.08 3.55 -4.81
N PHE A 72 -8.76 3.09 -3.61
CA PHE A 72 -7.71 2.11 -3.35
C PHE A 72 -8.27 0.91 -2.59
N VAL A 73 -7.81 -0.27 -2.98
CA VAL A 73 -8.17 -1.54 -2.33
C VAL A 73 -6.93 -2.29 -1.87
N ASP A 74 -7.03 -2.97 -0.73
CA ASP A 74 -5.93 -3.77 -0.19
C ASP A 74 -5.80 -5.09 -0.95
N LEU A 75 -4.77 -5.20 -1.79
CA LEU A 75 -4.45 -6.39 -2.56
C LEU A 75 -4.18 -7.62 -1.66
N THR A 76 -3.68 -7.40 -0.44
CA THR A 76 -3.45 -8.47 0.52
C THR A 76 -4.74 -9.08 1.03
N GLY A 77 -5.85 -8.33 0.98
CA GLY A 77 -7.16 -8.73 1.50
C GLY A 77 -7.23 -8.77 3.02
N HIS A 78 -6.30 -8.13 3.73
CA HIS A 78 -6.35 -8.01 5.18
C HIS A 78 -7.41 -7.00 5.62
N ILE A 79 -7.62 -5.94 4.84
CA ILE A 79 -8.60 -4.88 5.09
C ILE A 79 -9.56 -4.81 3.90
N GLN A 80 -10.86 -4.89 4.16
CA GLN A 80 -11.89 -4.93 3.10
C GLN A 80 -12.42 -3.53 2.74
N GLU A 81 -12.30 -2.59 3.68
CA GLU A 81 -12.72 -1.22 3.53
C GLU A 81 -11.78 -0.49 2.55
N PRO A 82 -12.30 0.08 1.45
CA PRO A 82 -11.47 0.84 0.53
C PRO A 82 -11.02 2.18 1.14
N VAL A 83 -9.88 2.69 0.65
CA VAL A 83 -9.40 4.03 0.95
C VAL A 83 -9.73 4.95 -0.22
N PHE A 84 -10.24 6.14 0.07
CA PHE A 84 -10.44 7.19 -0.93
C PHE A 84 -9.47 8.32 -0.67
N THR A 85 -8.80 8.77 -1.72
CA THR A 85 -7.93 9.94 -1.62
C THR A 85 -8.73 11.23 -1.63
N ASN A 86 -8.19 12.26 -0.96
CA ASN A 86 -8.74 13.60 -0.99
C ASN A 86 -8.43 14.34 -2.31
N GLU A 87 -8.85 15.59 -2.40
CA GLU A 87 -8.64 16.46 -3.57
C GLU A 87 -7.15 16.71 -3.90
N SER A 88 -6.28 16.62 -2.90
CA SER A 88 -4.82 16.78 -3.05
C SER A 88 -4.11 15.47 -3.40
N GLY A 89 -4.84 14.37 -3.56
CA GLY A 89 -4.25 13.06 -3.88
C GLY A 89 -3.57 12.36 -2.70
N TRP A 90 -3.99 12.68 -1.47
CA TRP A 90 -3.54 12.00 -0.27
C TRP A 90 -4.61 11.03 0.25
N GLY A 91 -4.20 9.87 0.74
CA GLY A 91 -5.09 8.88 1.36
C GLY A 91 -4.61 8.46 2.74
N GLU A 92 -5.54 8.12 3.64
CA GLU A 92 -5.24 7.50 4.93
C GLU A 92 -5.19 5.98 4.77
N PHE A 93 -4.00 5.47 4.47
CA PHE A 93 -3.78 4.02 4.31
C PHE A 93 -3.57 3.35 5.66
N ARG A 94 -4.03 2.10 5.76
CA ARG A 94 -4.08 1.35 7.04
C ARG A 94 -3.43 -0.02 6.92
N CYS A 95 -2.98 -0.54 8.04
CA CYS A 95 -2.45 -1.90 8.17
C CYS A 95 -2.82 -2.49 9.54
N GLN A 96 -3.09 -3.80 9.57
CA GLN A 96 -3.20 -4.55 10.82
C GLN A 96 -1.83 -4.63 11.53
N GLY A 97 -1.83 -4.87 12.84
CA GLY A 97 -0.59 -5.03 13.61
C GLY A 97 0.20 -6.27 13.21
N GLY A 98 1.53 -6.18 13.23
CA GLY A 98 2.43 -7.26 12.80
C GLY A 98 2.23 -7.70 11.35
N SER A 99 1.76 -6.80 10.48
CA SER A 99 1.31 -7.12 9.13
C SER A 99 1.79 -6.09 8.09
N VAL A 100 1.41 -6.33 6.84
CA VAL A 100 1.59 -5.45 5.69
C VAL A 100 0.28 -5.39 4.89
N SER A 101 -0.06 -4.21 4.40
CA SER A 101 -1.14 -3.99 3.43
C SER A 101 -0.57 -3.29 2.20
N VAL A 102 -1.01 -3.74 1.02
CA VAL A 102 -0.57 -3.22 -0.28
C VAL A 102 -1.81 -2.70 -0.98
N TRP A 103 -1.97 -1.39 -0.97
CA TRP A 103 -3.10 -0.68 -1.53
C TRP A 103 -2.82 -0.37 -3.01
N VAL A 104 -3.72 -0.76 -3.90
CA VAL A 104 -3.62 -0.49 -5.34
C VAL A 104 -4.82 0.32 -5.81
N GLU A 105 -4.59 1.25 -6.72
CA GLU A 105 -5.64 2.08 -7.35
C GLU A 105 -6.58 1.20 -8.19
N GLU A 106 -7.89 1.38 -8.00
CA GLU A 106 -8.98 0.70 -8.74
C GLU A 106 -9.72 1.67 -9.67
#